data_AF-A0A5C6C0P6-F1
#
_entry.id   AF-A0A5C6C0P6-F1
#
_cell.length_a   1.000
_cell.length_b   1.000
_cell.length_c   1.000
_cell.angle_alpha   90.00
_cell.angle_beta   90.00
_cell.angle_gamma   90.00
#
_symmetry.space_group_name_H-M   'P 1'
#
loop_
_entity.id
_entity.type
_entity.pdbx_description
1 polymer ?
#
loop_
_entity_poly.entity_id
_entity_poly.type
_entity_poly.pdbx_seq_one_letter_code
_entity_poly.pdbx_strand_id
1 'polypeptide(L)'
;MSIDQWSQQNEWLNSYQTALQTVTHGLIQNLCVDAEVEAVRVRGTATSYYGVQLAIHATRQFSRQHALFAWTELSLEVHGRSLRLVVPHPPKRTRLHATLTPRDTRQRALTSWRQHERV
;
A
#
# COMPACT_ATOMS: atom_id res chain seq x y z
N MET A 1 -9.62 -22.14 8.32
CA MET A 1 -8.39 -21.51 7.82
C MET A 1 -7.30 -22.57 7.83
N SER A 2 -6.55 -22.78 6.74
CA SER A 2 -5.45 -23.74 6.74
C SER A 2 -4.25 -23.20 7.54
N ILE A 3 -3.35 -24.09 7.96
CA ILE A 3 -2.14 -23.69 8.72
C ILE A 3 -1.25 -22.74 7.90
N ASP A 4 -1.16 -22.97 6.58
CA ASP A 4 -0.38 -22.12 5.67
C ASP A 4 -1.01 -20.73 5.50
N GLN A 5 -2.35 -20.66 5.42
CA GLN A 5 -3.07 -19.39 5.35
C GLN A 5 -2.88 -18.56 6.62
N TRP A 6 -2.90 -19.21 7.79
CA TRP A 6 -2.65 -18.55 9.07
C TRP A 6 -1.21 -18.02 9.16
N SER A 7 -0.23 -18.84 8.77
CA SER A 7 1.19 -18.44 8.74
C SER A 7 1.43 -17.24 7.82
N GLN A 8 0.89 -17.29 6.60
CA GLN A 8 0.97 -16.20 5.63
C GLN A 8 0.32 -14.91 6.16
N GLN A 9 -0.83 -15.03 6.82
CA GLN A 9 -1.50 -13.89 7.43
C GLN A 9 -0.66 -13.26 8.53
N ASN A 10 -0.09 -14.05 9.43
CA ASN A 10 0.76 -13.52 10.50
C ASN A 10 2.02 -12.86 9.97
N GLU A 11 2.68 -13.46 8.98
CA GLU A 11 3.85 -12.86 8.34
C GLU A 11 3.50 -11.50 7.70
N TRP A 12 2.34 -11.42 7.04
CA TRP A 12 1.82 -10.19 6.49
C TRP A 12 1.59 -9.12 7.57
N LEU A 13 0.95 -9.48 8.69
CA LEU A 13 0.66 -8.55 9.79
C LEU A 13 1.94 -8.03 10.43
N ASN A 14 2.92 -8.90 10.68
CA ASN A 14 4.24 -8.53 11.22
C ASN A 14 4.99 -7.58 10.28
N SER A 15 4.97 -7.87 8.97
CA SER A 15 5.57 -7.01 7.95
C SER A 15 4.89 -5.65 7.90
N TYR A 16 3.55 -5.64 7.98
CA TYR A 16 2.76 -4.42 7.95
C TYR A 16 3.00 -3.53 9.18
N GLN A 17 3.01 -4.13 10.37
CA GLN A 17 3.35 -3.43 11.62
C GLN A 17 4.74 -2.82 11.56
N THR A 18 5.73 -3.56 11.06
CA THR A 18 7.11 -3.09 10.89
C THR A 18 7.20 -1.91 9.91
N ALA A 19 6.49 -1.99 8.79
CA ALA A 19 6.43 -0.92 7.80
C ALA A 19 5.80 0.36 8.39
N LEU A 20 4.70 0.22 9.13
CA LEU A 20 4.06 1.33 9.84
C LEU A 20 5.01 1.98 10.84
N GLN A 21 5.68 1.20 11.69
CA GLN A 21 6.62 1.74 12.68
C GLN A 21 7.79 2.47 12.02
N THR A 22 8.32 1.91 10.93
CA THR A 22 9.45 2.49 10.20
C THR A 22 9.09 3.82 9.56
N VAL A 23 7.99 3.88 8.81
CA VAL A 23 7.57 5.11 8.09
C VAL A 23 7.08 6.20 9.04
N THR A 24 6.46 5.81 10.16
CA THR A 24 5.98 6.78 11.15
C THR A 24 7.07 7.22 12.13
N HIS A 25 8.26 6.62 12.09
CA HIS A 25 9.37 6.91 13.00
C HIS A 25 8.97 6.87 14.49
N GLY A 26 8.06 5.95 14.85
CA GLY A 26 7.56 5.83 16.23
C GLY A 26 6.60 6.97 16.67
N LEU A 27 6.12 7.81 15.75
CA LEU A 27 5.11 8.84 16.05
C LEU A 27 3.73 8.26 16.40
N ILE A 28 3.55 6.94 16.24
CA ILE A 28 2.37 6.20 16.70
C ILE A 28 2.80 5.25 17.81
N GLN A 29 2.32 5.52 19.01
CA GLN A 29 2.56 4.72 20.22
C GLN A 29 1.43 3.72 20.42
N ASN A 30 1.68 2.68 21.23
CA ASN A 30 0.71 1.62 21.54
C ASN A 30 0.08 1.01 20.28
N LEU A 31 0.90 0.88 19.21
CA LEU A 31 0.45 0.38 17.92
C LEU A 31 0.04 -1.08 18.05
N CYS A 32 -1.19 -1.38 17.65
CA CYS A 32 -1.76 -2.71 17.62
C CYS A 32 -2.35 -2.95 16.23
N VAL A 33 -2.06 -4.12 15.65
CA VAL A 33 -2.50 -4.50 14.31
C VAL A 33 -3.21 -5.84 14.41
N ASP A 34 -4.49 -5.86 14.10
CA ASP A 34 -5.34 -7.04 14.15
C ASP A 34 -5.92 -7.33 12.77
N ALA A 35 -6.10 -8.60 12.45
CA ALA A 35 -6.82 -9.01 11.26
C ALA A 35 -8.26 -9.40 11.60
N GLU A 36 -9.18 -8.97 10.73
CA GLU A 36 -10.55 -9.46 10.62
C GLU A 36 -10.69 -10.24 9.30
N VAL A 37 -11.90 -10.74 9.00
CA VAL A 37 -12.15 -11.63 7.86
C VAL A 37 -11.69 -11.03 6.52
N GLU A 38 -11.93 -9.74 6.29
CA GLU A 38 -11.56 -9.06 5.03
C GLU A 38 -10.74 -7.79 5.25
N ALA A 39 -10.38 -7.50 6.50
CA ALA A 39 -9.88 -6.20 6.90
C ALA A 39 -8.72 -6.30 7.90
N VAL A 40 -7.96 -5.23 7.97
CA VAL A 40 -6.96 -5.03 9.03
C VAL A 40 -7.38 -3.84 9.86
N ARG A 41 -7.47 -4.02 11.17
CA ARG A 41 -7.68 -2.92 12.11
C ARG A 41 -6.35 -2.53 12.72
N VAL A 42 -6.01 -1.25 12.60
CA VAL A 42 -4.85 -0.64 13.24
C VAL A 42 -5.34 0.29 14.33
N ARG A 43 -4.80 0.14 15.53
CA ARG A 43 -5.07 0.97 16.69
C ARG A 43 -3.79 1.58 17.21
N GLY A 44 -3.85 2.80 17.73
CA GLY A 44 -2.70 3.44 18.36
C GLY A 44 -2.94 4.90 18.72
N THR A 45 -1.95 5.51 19.36
CA THR A 45 -1.97 6.92 19.75
C THR A 45 -0.93 7.67 18.95
N ALA A 46 -1.35 8.59 18.09
CA ALA A 46 -0.44 9.44 17.33
C ALA A 46 -0.06 10.68 18.13
N THR A 47 1.22 11.04 18.10
CA THR A 47 1.74 12.24 18.77
C THR A 47 1.28 13.55 18.10
N SER A 48 0.83 13.46 16.85
CA SER A 48 0.36 14.59 16.05
C SER A 48 -0.46 14.12 14.84
N TYR A 49 -1.18 15.05 14.21
CA TYR A 49 -1.85 14.80 12.91
C TYR A 49 -0.87 14.44 11.79
N TYR A 50 0.38 14.91 11.87
CA TYR A 50 1.42 14.50 10.93
C TYR A 50 1.73 12.99 11.05
N GLY A 51 1.78 12.45 12.27
CA GLY A 51 1.88 11.00 12.50
C GLY A 51 0.73 10.22 11.85
N VAL A 52 -0.50 10.75 11.92
CA VAL A 52 -1.67 10.17 11.22
C VAL A 52 -1.49 10.19 9.70
N GLN A 53 -1.02 11.30 9.13
CA GLN A 53 -0.76 11.40 7.69
C GLN A 53 0.28 10.37 7.22
N LEU A 54 1.34 10.19 7.99
CA LEU A 54 2.35 9.16 7.73
C LEU A 54 1.78 7.75 7.82
N ALA A 55 0.90 7.48 8.80
CA ALA A 55 0.19 6.21 8.89
C ALA A 55 -0.61 5.91 7.63
N ILE A 56 -1.43 6.87 7.18
CA ILE A 56 -2.23 6.75 5.95
C ILE A 56 -1.33 6.49 4.74
N HIS A 57 -0.21 7.22 4.65
CA HIS A 57 0.76 7.05 3.57
C HIS A 57 1.37 5.65 3.58
N ALA A 58 1.85 5.18 4.73
CA ALA A 58 2.41 3.85 4.92
C ALA A 58 1.42 2.76 4.54
N THR A 59 0.16 2.85 4.99
CA THR A 59 -0.91 1.91 4.64
C THR A 59 -1.15 1.87 3.13
N ARG A 60 -1.24 3.03 2.48
CA ARG A 60 -1.42 3.11 1.01
C ARG A 60 -0.23 2.54 0.24
N GLN A 61 0.99 2.79 0.71
CA GLN A 61 2.20 2.27 0.08
C GLN A 61 2.28 0.75 0.22
N PHE A 62 2.07 0.23 1.43
CA PHE A 62 2.16 -1.20 1.71
C PHE A 62 1.09 -2.00 0.96
N SER A 63 -0.17 -1.54 0.98
CA SER A 63 -1.28 -2.22 0.30
C SER A 63 -1.14 -2.30 -1.23
N ARG A 64 -0.41 -1.38 -1.86
CA ARG A 64 -0.09 -1.46 -3.30
C ARG A 64 0.85 -2.62 -3.63
N GLN A 65 1.72 -2.98 -2.70
CA GLN A 65 2.73 -4.04 -2.87
C GLN A 65 2.22 -5.39 -2.37
N HIS A 66 1.39 -5.39 -1.32
CA HIS A 66 0.97 -6.59 -0.59
C HIS A 66 -0.54 -6.59 -0.31
N ALA A 67 -1.36 -6.72 -1.37
CA ALA A 67 -2.82 -6.81 -1.23
C ALA A 67 -3.27 -8.21 -0.77
N LEU A 68 -3.33 -8.41 0.56
CA LEU A 68 -3.92 -9.61 1.19
C LEU A 68 -5.36 -9.34 1.66
N PHE A 69 -5.61 -8.17 2.24
CA PHE A 69 -6.91 -7.72 2.74
C PHE A 69 -7.55 -6.69 1.79
N ALA A 70 -8.88 -6.54 1.84
CA ALA A 70 -9.61 -5.61 0.98
C ALA A 70 -9.49 -4.15 1.44
N TRP A 71 -9.34 -3.91 2.74
CA TRP A 71 -9.17 -2.58 3.31
C TRP A 71 -8.47 -2.62 4.67
N THR A 72 -7.98 -1.46 5.09
CA THR A 72 -7.46 -1.23 6.43
C THR A 72 -8.26 -0.13 7.11
N GLU A 73 -8.65 -0.33 8.36
CA GLU A 73 -9.18 0.71 9.23
C GLU A 73 -8.10 1.21 10.19
N LEU A 74 -7.85 2.50 10.18
CA LEU A 74 -6.98 3.20 11.11
C LEU A 74 -7.86 3.86 12.18
N SER A 75 -7.76 3.39 13.41
CA SER A 75 -8.38 3.97 14.60
C SER A 75 -7.30 4.58 15.48
N LEU A 76 -7.03 5.87 15.28
CA LEU A 76 -5.92 6.57 15.93
C LEU A 76 -6.44 7.66 16.87
N GLU A 77 -5.84 7.78 18.05
CA GLU A 77 -6.09 8.91 18.94
C GLU A 77 -5.02 9.99 18.75
N VAL A 78 -5.43 11.26 18.70
CA VAL A 78 -4.51 12.42 18.64
C VAL A 78 -5.01 13.47 19.62
N HIS A 79 -4.19 13.79 20.64
CA HIS A 79 -4.54 14.77 21.69
C HIS A 79 -5.94 14.55 22.31
N GLY A 80 -6.26 13.30 22.68
CA GLY A 80 -7.55 12.95 23.29
C GLY A 80 -8.73 12.87 22.30
N ARG A 81 -8.48 13.03 20.99
CA ARG A 81 -9.53 12.93 19.96
C ARG A 81 -9.33 11.67 19.12
N SER A 82 -10.38 10.87 19.02
CA SER A 82 -10.39 9.67 18.19
C SER A 82 -10.65 10.01 16.72
N LEU A 83 -9.81 9.47 15.84
CA LEU A 83 -9.93 9.53 14.39
C LEU A 83 -10.10 8.10 13.87
N ARG A 84 -11.12 7.90 13.04
CA ARG A 84 -11.38 6.62 12.37
C ARG A 84 -11.37 6.84 10.86
N LEU A 85 -10.51 6.12 10.16
CA LEU A 85 -10.30 6.27 8.72
C LEU A 85 -10.25 4.88 8.07
N VAL A 86 -10.88 4.75 6.90
CA VAL A 86 -10.82 3.52 6.10
C VAL A 86 -9.97 3.78 4.87
N VAL A 87 -8.97 2.92 4.66
CA VAL A 87 -8.07 2.93 3.51
C VAL A 87 -8.39 1.69 2.66
N PRO A 88 -9.13 1.83 1.54
CA PRO A 88 -9.37 0.72 0.65
C PRO A 88 -8.07 0.29 -0.04
N HIS A 89 -7.86 -1.01 -0.17
CA HIS A 89 -6.72 -1.55 -0.90
C HIS A 89 -7.09 -1.72 -2.38
N PRO A 90 -6.14 -1.53 -3.30
CA PRO A 90 -6.41 -1.86 -4.69
C PRO A 90 -6.74 -3.36 -4.81
N PRO A 91 -7.75 -3.75 -5.61
CA PRO A 91 -8.03 -5.15 -5.85
C PRO A 91 -6.74 -5.80 -6.37
N LYS A 92 -6.43 -7.00 -5.86
CA LYS A 92 -5.26 -7.77 -6.28
C LYS A 92 -5.36 -7.89 -7.79
N ARG A 93 -4.52 -7.15 -8.54
CA ARG A 93 -4.45 -7.30 -9.99
C ARG A 93 -4.00 -8.72 -10.20
N THR A 94 -4.93 -9.62 -10.54
CA THR A 94 -4.60 -10.85 -11.23
C THR A 94 -3.75 -10.37 -12.39
N ARG A 95 -2.44 -10.67 -12.38
CA ARG A 95 -1.62 -10.54 -13.57
C ARG A 95 -2.17 -11.58 -14.54
N LEU A 96 -3.33 -11.30 -15.12
CA LEU A 96 -3.69 -11.82 -16.42
C LEU A 96 -2.48 -11.45 -17.27
N HIS A 97 -1.86 -12.48 -17.83
CA HIS A 97 -0.77 -12.36 -18.78
C HIS A 97 -0.92 -11.08 -19.57
N ALA A 98 0.14 -10.28 -19.57
CA ALA A 98 0.25 -9.16 -20.47
C ALA A 98 -0.07 -9.65 -21.88
N THR A 99 -1.31 -9.45 -22.33
CA THR A 99 -1.57 -9.19 -23.73
C THR A 99 -0.72 -7.97 -24.01
N LEU A 100 0.44 -8.23 -24.65
CA LEU A 100 1.24 -7.25 -25.35
C LEU A 100 0.26 -6.32 -26.06
N THR A 101 0.05 -5.14 -25.47
CA THR A 101 -0.71 -4.11 -26.15
C THR A 101 0.16 -3.70 -27.34
N PRO A 102 -0.38 -3.65 -28.57
CA PRO A 102 0.35 -3.20 -29.74
C PRO A 102 0.52 -1.67 -29.64
N ARG A 103 1.37 -1.23 -28.71
CA ARG A 103 1.74 0.17 -28.52
C ARG A 103 3.24 0.39 -28.71
N ASP A 104 3.94 -0.64 -29.17
CA ASP A 104 5.39 -0.64 -29.42
C ASP A 104 5.75 -0.58 -30.93
N THR A 105 4.84 -0.05 -31.75
CA THR A 105 5.09 0.25 -33.18
C THR A 105 5.19 1.74 -33.49
N ARG A 106 5.00 2.63 -32.51
CA ARG A 106 5.04 4.09 -32.75
C ARG A 106 6.36 4.79 -32.40
N GLN A 107 7.40 4.06 -32.00
CA GLN A 107 8.70 4.66 -31.69
C GLN A 107 9.77 4.46 -32.78
N ARG A 108 9.42 3.84 -33.93
CA ARG A 108 10.32 3.65 -35.08
C ARG A 108 10.10 4.61 -36.26
N ALA A 109 9.34 5.69 -36.10
CA ALA A 109 9.06 6.65 -37.18
C ALA A 109 9.66 8.06 -36.97
N LEU A 110 10.62 8.23 -36.05
CA LEU A 110 11.20 9.56 -35.74
C LEU A 110 12.73 9.65 -35.89
N THR A 111 13.36 8.73 -36.64
CA THR A 111 14.79 8.84 -37.00
C THR A 111 15.07 8.86 -38.51
N SER A 112 14.05 8.80 -39.39
CA SER A 112 14.27 8.82 -40.85
C SER A 112 14.19 10.19 -41.53
N TRP A 113 13.97 11.29 -40.80
CA TRP A 113 13.80 12.63 -41.40
C TRP A 113 15.07 13.48 -41.50
N ARG A 114 16.28 12.92 -41.28
CA ARG A 114 17.56 13.66 -41.34
C ARG A 114 18.59 13.10 -42.33
N GLN A 115 18.17 12.61 -43.50
CA GLN A 115 19.14 12.18 -44.53
C GLN A 115 18.86 12.65 -45.97
N HIS A 116 17.94 13.58 -46.21
CA HIS A 116 17.68 14.13 -47.56
C HIS A 116 17.75 15.66 -47.63
N GLU A 117 18.76 16.27 -47.00
CA GLU A 117 19.21 17.61 -47.34
C GLU A 117 20.74 17.63 -47.37
N ARG A 118 21.31 17.21 -48.50
CA ARG A 118 22.60 17.69 -49.01
C ARG A 118 22.85 17.13 -50.41
N VAL A 119 23.14 18.07 -51.30
CA VAL A 119 23.58 18.00 -52.71
C VAL A 119 22.45 17.93 -53.72
#